data_AF-A0A6A6CQA2-F1
#
_entry.id   AF-A0A6A6CQA2-F1
#
_cell.length_a   1.000
_cell.length_b   1.000
_cell.length_c   1.000
_cell.angle_alpha   90.00
_cell.angle_beta   90.00
_cell.angle_gamma   90.00
#
_symmetry.space_group_name_H-M   'P 1'
#
loop_
_entity.id
_entity.type
_entity.pdbx_description
1 polymer ?
#
loop_
_entity_poly.entity_id
_entity_poly.type
_entity_poly.pdbx_seq_one_letter_code
_entity_poly.pdbx_strand_id
1 'polypeptide(L)'
;MTDNSAMAATSAFRLMDLPPEIRNRIFSYALPGKGNNTLNRNVANFRFPALSRVSREVRRQTLPIFFAEFDFVFNVGTNVTSLSDDNQEVACHETKLAGTLGFLPQVQRFITDAGQAAVFRKVTVYVQKASFTEYTRYTPDQTRCFTLFRLTLDVKYGHVRIEVLEGTEHPRNIKRKLEEGELEAVDKMIESVAARLAEIESRKDFKGLTLKDLRQIAKGFRVENQ
;
A
#
# COMPACT_ATOMS: atom_id res chain seq x y z
N MET A 1 -67.55 19.75 -0.98
CA MET A 1 -66.71 18.58 -1.30
C MET A 1 -65.26 19.03 -1.25
N THR A 2 -64.64 18.91 -0.08
CA THR A 2 -63.23 19.27 0.16
C THR A 2 -62.41 18.00 0.02
N ASP A 3 -61.69 17.90 -1.09
CA ASP A 3 -60.79 16.81 -1.39
C ASP A 3 -59.55 16.93 -0.49
N ASN A 4 -59.48 16.07 0.53
CA ASN A 4 -58.39 15.98 1.48
C ASN A 4 -57.24 15.21 0.82
N SER A 5 -56.54 15.87 -0.10
CA SER A 5 -55.31 15.36 -0.68
C SER A 5 -54.19 15.42 0.35
N ALA A 6 -54.17 14.43 1.24
CA ALA A 6 -53.08 14.19 2.17
C ALA A 6 -51.82 13.84 1.37
N MET A 7 -51.01 14.85 1.06
CA MET A 7 -49.63 14.66 0.62
C MET A 7 -48.92 13.89 1.73
N ALA A 8 -48.74 12.59 1.55
CA ALA A 8 -47.84 11.81 2.36
C ALA A 8 -46.45 12.45 2.24
N ALA A 9 -46.06 13.21 3.26
CA ALA A 9 -44.75 13.83 3.32
C ALA A 9 -43.72 12.69 3.30
N THR A 10 -43.10 12.49 2.14
CA THR A 10 -41.99 11.54 1.97
C THR A 10 -40.85 12.05 2.84
N SER A 11 -40.79 11.56 4.08
CA SER A 11 -39.69 11.76 4.99
C SER A 11 -38.41 11.34 4.28
N ALA A 12 -37.51 12.28 4.05
CA ALA A 12 -36.23 12.00 3.40
C ALA A 12 -35.45 11.01 4.28
N PHE A 13 -34.97 9.93 3.67
CA PHE A 13 -34.16 8.92 4.35
C PHE A 13 -32.88 9.55 4.93
N ARG A 14 -32.67 9.39 6.25
CA ARG A 14 -31.52 9.92 6.97
C ARG A 14 -30.50 8.83 7.22
N LEU A 15 -29.44 8.81 6.41
CA LEU A 15 -28.35 7.83 6.54
C LEU A 15 -27.76 7.76 7.96
N MET A 16 -27.69 8.91 8.65
CA MET A 16 -27.10 9.00 10.00
C MET A 16 -28.03 8.50 11.11
N ASP A 17 -29.31 8.30 10.83
CA ASP A 17 -30.27 7.75 11.80
C ASP A 17 -30.20 6.21 11.84
N LEU A 18 -29.49 5.58 10.89
CA LEU A 18 -29.23 4.15 10.90
C LEU A 18 -28.24 3.75 12.01
N PRO A 19 -28.36 2.53 12.56
CA PRO A 19 -27.34 1.96 13.44
C PRO A 19 -25.94 1.92 12.79
N PRO A 20 -24.86 2.11 13.57
CA PRO A 20 -23.49 2.13 13.05
C PRO A 20 -23.11 0.91 12.21
N GLU A 21 -23.60 -0.28 12.58
CA GLU A 21 -23.32 -1.53 11.89
C GLU A 21 -23.87 -1.50 10.45
N ILE A 22 -25.09 -1.00 10.28
CA ILE A 22 -25.72 -0.86 8.98
C ILE A 22 -25.00 0.21 8.14
N ARG A 23 -24.63 1.34 8.75
CA ARG A 23 -23.86 2.39 8.06
C ARG A 23 -22.51 1.87 7.58
N ASN A 24 -21.77 1.17 8.43
CA ASN A 24 -20.48 0.57 8.08
C ASN A 24 -20.63 -0.42 6.92
N ARG A 25 -21.71 -1.22 6.91
CA ARG A 25 -21.99 -2.14 5.81
C ARG A 25 -22.33 -1.41 4.50
N ILE A 26 -23.07 -0.30 4.57
CA ILE A 26 -23.32 0.55 3.39
C ILE A 26 -22.01 1.14 2.88
N PHE A 27 -21.16 1.67 3.77
CA PHE A 27 -19.88 2.24 3.40
C PHE A 27 -18.95 1.22 2.74
N SER A 28 -18.87 -0.03 3.24
CA SER A 28 -18.02 -1.05 2.62
C SER A 28 -18.46 -1.43 1.20
N TYR A 29 -19.77 -1.38 0.90
CA TYR A 29 -20.27 -1.59 -0.46
C TYR A 29 -20.06 -0.39 -1.39
N ALA A 30 -20.13 0.83 -0.86
CA ALA A 30 -19.98 2.06 -1.64
C ALA A 30 -18.53 2.50 -1.82
N LEU A 31 -17.59 1.95 -1.05
CA LEU A 31 -16.16 2.10 -1.30
C LEU A 31 -15.76 1.36 -2.58
N PRO A 32 -14.83 1.92 -3.38
CA PRO A 32 -14.34 1.26 -4.59
C PRO A 32 -13.49 0.05 -4.18
N GLY A 33 -14.11 -1.09 -3.85
CA GLY A 33 -13.44 -2.10 -3.00
C GLY A 33 -13.18 -3.47 -3.61
N LYS A 34 -13.87 -3.88 -4.69
CA LYS A 34 -13.82 -5.29 -5.15
C LYS A 34 -13.68 -5.48 -6.66
N GLY A 35 -13.39 -4.42 -7.41
CA GLY A 35 -13.18 -4.49 -8.85
C GLY A 35 -11.71 -4.75 -9.25
N ASN A 36 -11.51 -5.37 -10.42
CA ASN A 36 -10.19 -5.65 -11.01
C ASN A 36 -9.42 -4.40 -11.48
N ASN A 37 -9.89 -3.18 -11.19
CA ASN A 37 -9.20 -1.97 -11.61
C ASN A 37 -7.98 -1.70 -10.70
N THR A 38 -6.83 -2.21 -11.13
CA THR A 38 -5.54 -2.09 -10.44
C THR A 38 -5.02 -0.66 -10.34
N LEU A 39 -5.45 0.25 -11.23
CA LEU A 39 -5.00 1.64 -11.25
C LEU A 39 -5.42 2.41 -9.99
N ASN A 40 -6.60 2.11 -9.45
CA ASN A 40 -7.11 2.75 -8.23
C ASN A 40 -6.46 2.21 -6.95
N ARG A 41 -5.61 1.17 -7.05
CA ARG A 41 -4.96 0.52 -5.90
C ARG A 41 -3.58 1.08 -5.59
N ASN A 42 -2.97 1.80 -6.55
CA ASN A 42 -1.64 2.36 -6.33
C ASN A 42 -1.73 3.55 -5.36
N VAL A 43 -1.12 3.37 -4.18
CA VAL A 43 -1.07 4.38 -3.12
C VAL A 43 -0.40 5.66 -3.62
N ALA A 44 0.58 5.55 -4.53
CA ALA A 44 1.34 6.69 -5.02
C ALA A 44 0.46 7.77 -5.67
N ASN A 45 -0.66 7.41 -6.31
CA ASN A 45 -1.60 8.35 -6.94
C ASN A 45 -3.05 8.14 -6.45
N PHE A 46 -3.17 7.72 -5.19
CA PHE A 46 -4.47 7.40 -4.60
C PHE A 46 -5.38 8.63 -4.47
N ARG A 47 -6.67 8.47 -4.79
CA ARG A 47 -7.70 9.50 -4.62
C ARG A 47 -8.63 9.14 -3.48
N PHE A 48 -8.97 10.14 -2.65
CA PHE A 48 -9.97 10.00 -1.59
C PHE A 48 -11.25 9.32 -2.09
N PRO A 49 -11.76 8.30 -1.37
CA PRO A 49 -13.06 7.73 -1.72
C PRO A 49 -14.11 8.83 -1.63
N ALA A 50 -15.03 8.87 -2.60
CA ALA A 50 -16.02 9.95 -2.67
C ALA A 50 -16.78 10.14 -1.35
N LEU A 51 -17.13 9.03 -0.68
CA LEU A 51 -17.77 9.03 0.64
C LEU A 51 -16.99 9.81 1.70
N SER A 52 -15.67 9.66 1.76
CA SER A 52 -14.83 10.35 2.74
C SER A 52 -14.78 11.88 2.54
N ARG A 53 -15.32 12.39 1.43
CA ARG A 53 -15.36 13.83 1.12
C ARG A 53 -16.69 14.49 1.48
N VAL A 54 -17.73 13.72 1.83
CA VAL A 54 -19.08 14.23 2.09
C VAL A 54 -19.14 15.07 3.36
N SER A 55 -18.66 14.54 4.49
CA SER A 55 -18.62 15.24 5.77
C SER A 55 -17.51 14.71 6.68
N ARG A 56 -17.15 15.45 7.73
CA ARG A 56 -16.15 14.99 8.72
C ARG A 56 -16.61 13.72 9.43
N GLU A 57 -17.90 13.59 9.70
CA GLU A 57 -18.45 12.43 10.40
C GLU A 57 -18.43 11.18 9.52
N VAL A 58 -18.91 11.29 8.27
CA VAL A 58 -18.83 10.20 7.30
C VAL A 58 -17.38 9.80 7.06
N ARG A 59 -16.46 10.77 6.99
CA ARG A 59 -15.01 10.50 6.87
C ARG A 59 -14.48 9.64 8.02
N ARG A 60 -14.79 9.96 9.27
CA ARG A 60 -14.32 9.21 10.45
C ARG A 60 -14.80 7.75 10.43
N GLN A 61 -16.01 7.51 9.95
CA GLN A 61 -16.57 6.15 9.84
C GLN A 61 -16.04 5.39 8.63
N THR A 62 -15.80 6.10 7.51
CA THR A 62 -15.43 5.48 6.23
C THR A 62 -13.95 5.14 6.16
N LEU A 63 -13.06 5.99 6.66
CA LEU A 63 -11.60 5.80 6.51
C LEU A 63 -11.09 4.49 7.14
N PRO A 64 -11.47 4.10 8.38
CA PRO A 64 -11.04 2.83 8.94
C PRO A 64 -11.43 1.62 8.09
N ILE A 65 -12.65 1.63 7.55
CA ILE A 65 -13.15 0.58 6.64
C ILE A 65 -12.31 0.55 5.36
N PHE A 66 -12.06 1.74 4.80
CA PHE A 66 -11.27 1.88 3.58
C PHE A 66 -9.85 1.32 3.74
N PHE A 67 -9.11 1.69 4.79
CA PHE A 67 -7.76 1.19 5.00
C PHE A 67 -7.71 -0.30 5.39
N ALA A 68 -8.75 -0.81 6.07
CA ALA A 68 -8.81 -2.19 6.51
C ALA A 68 -9.24 -3.18 5.41
N GLU A 69 -10.11 -2.77 4.48
CA GLU A 69 -10.67 -3.68 3.47
C GLU A 69 -10.03 -3.56 2.09
N PHE A 70 -9.34 -2.45 1.80
CA PHE A 70 -8.80 -2.20 0.48
C PHE A 70 -7.41 -2.81 0.26
N ASP A 71 -7.18 -3.31 -0.95
CA ASP A 71 -5.88 -3.84 -1.39
C ASP A 71 -5.01 -2.67 -1.84
N PHE A 72 -4.02 -2.30 -1.03
CA PHE A 72 -3.10 -1.23 -1.37
C PHE A 72 -1.87 -1.74 -2.09
N VAL A 73 -1.43 -1.02 -3.11
CA VAL A 73 -0.22 -1.32 -3.87
C VAL A 73 0.77 -0.18 -3.67
N PHE A 74 2.02 -0.50 -3.38
CA PHE A 74 3.11 0.48 -3.41
C PHE A 74 4.36 -0.07 -4.06
N ASN A 75 5.20 0.86 -4.51
CA ASN A 75 6.44 0.57 -5.18
C ASN A 75 7.59 0.96 -4.26
N VAL A 76 8.54 0.06 -4.04
CA VAL A 76 9.74 0.34 -3.25
C VAL A 76 10.97 0.11 -4.11
N GLY A 77 11.88 1.08 -4.07
CA GLY A 77 13.19 0.98 -4.70
C GLY A 77 14.16 0.15 -3.88
N THR A 78 14.98 -0.65 -4.55
CA THR A 78 16.16 -1.29 -4.00
C THR A 78 17.40 -0.91 -4.80
N ASN A 79 18.56 -0.91 -4.14
CA ASN A 79 19.89 -0.71 -4.72
C ASN A 79 20.65 -2.04 -4.91
N VAL A 80 19.94 -3.18 -4.92
CA VAL A 80 20.59 -4.49 -5.08
C VAL A 80 21.38 -4.62 -6.38
N THR A 81 20.91 -3.99 -7.47
CA THR A 81 21.60 -4.04 -8.76
C THR A 81 22.72 -3.00 -8.88
N SER A 82 22.85 -2.08 -7.91
CA SER A 82 23.96 -1.13 -7.89
C SER A 82 25.24 -1.75 -7.34
N LEU A 83 25.17 -2.96 -6.76
CA LEU A 83 26.34 -3.67 -6.23
C LEU A 83 27.36 -4.02 -7.32
N SER A 84 26.87 -4.22 -8.55
CA SER A 84 27.66 -4.57 -9.73
C SER A 84 27.84 -3.38 -10.70
N ASP A 85 27.41 -2.17 -10.31
CA ASP A 85 27.49 -0.99 -11.17
C ASP A 85 28.78 -0.21 -10.90
N ASP A 86 29.69 -0.19 -11.87
CA ASP A 86 30.94 0.58 -11.81
C ASP A 86 30.69 2.09 -11.77
N ASN A 87 29.47 2.55 -12.11
CA ASN A 87 29.12 3.96 -12.06
C ASN A 87 28.74 4.42 -10.65
N GLN A 88 29.71 5.00 -9.95
CA GLN A 88 29.55 5.51 -8.58
C GLN A 88 28.43 6.55 -8.42
N GLU A 89 28.15 7.38 -9.45
CA GLU A 89 27.08 8.37 -9.39
C GLU A 89 25.70 7.71 -9.37
N VAL A 90 25.52 6.69 -10.22
CA VAL A 90 24.29 5.89 -10.29
C VAL A 90 24.09 5.16 -8.97
N ALA A 91 25.12 4.49 -8.45
CA ALA A 91 25.06 3.79 -7.17
C ALA A 91 24.71 4.73 -6.00
N CYS A 92 25.27 5.95 -5.96
CA CYS A 92 24.94 6.95 -4.95
C CYS A 92 23.47 7.39 -5.03
N HIS A 93 22.96 7.63 -6.24
CA HIS A 93 21.58 8.01 -6.46
C HIS A 93 20.60 6.89 -6.08
N GLU A 94 20.85 5.65 -6.50
CA GLU A 94 20.01 4.50 -6.17
C GLU A 94 19.97 4.24 -4.66
N THR A 95 21.12 4.38 -3.98
CA THR A 95 21.21 4.24 -2.52
C THR A 95 20.36 5.27 -1.77
N LYS A 96 20.22 6.50 -2.29
CA LYS A 96 19.37 7.54 -1.68
C LYS A 96 17.87 7.25 -1.83
N LEU A 97 17.48 6.66 -2.95
CA LEU A 97 16.08 6.34 -3.25
C LEU A 97 15.64 4.97 -2.69
N ALA A 98 16.60 4.07 -2.46
CA ALA A 98 16.35 2.74 -1.93
C ALA A 98 15.69 2.77 -0.54
N GLY A 99 14.73 1.89 -0.36
CA GLY A 99 13.96 1.74 0.88
C GLY A 99 13.00 2.90 1.19
N THR A 100 12.63 3.68 0.17
CA THR A 100 11.57 4.70 0.29
C THR A 100 10.26 4.21 -0.31
N LEU A 101 9.12 4.65 0.26
CA LEU A 101 7.77 4.25 -0.18
C LEU A 101 7.31 4.92 -1.50
N GLY A 102 8.09 5.88 -2.02
CA GLY A 102 7.77 6.58 -3.27
C GLY A 102 6.43 7.33 -3.27
N PHE A 103 5.84 7.65 -2.11
CA PHE A 103 4.54 8.34 -2.03
C PHE A 103 4.62 9.79 -2.52
N LEU A 104 3.57 10.25 -3.20
CA LEU A 104 3.38 11.67 -3.42
C LEU A 104 3.17 12.39 -2.07
N PRO A 105 3.69 13.63 -1.89
CA PRO A 105 3.52 14.37 -0.64
C PRO A 105 2.06 14.50 -0.18
N GLN A 106 1.14 14.66 -1.13
CA GLN A 106 -0.30 14.75 -0.87
C GLN A 106 -0.87 13.46 -0.26
N VAL A 107 -0.44 12.30 -0.77
CA VAL A 107 -0.82 10.98 -0.25
C VAL A 107 -0.25 10.77 1.14
N GLN A 108 1.03 11.12 1.34
CA GLN A 108 1.66 10.99 2.66
C GLN A 108 0.95 11.85 3.71
N ARG A 109 0.63 13.10 3.36
CA ARG A 109 -0.15 13.99 4.22
C ARG A 109 -1.51 13.39 4.54
N PHE A 110 -2.21 12.87 3.53
CA PHE A 110 -3.51 12.23 3.73
C PHE A 110 -3.46 11.06 4.72
N ILE A 111 -2.52 10.12 4.53
CA ILE A 111 -2.39 8.96 5.41
C ILE A 111 -2.05 9.42 6.84
N THR A 112 -1.25 10.48 6.96
CA THR A 112 -0.90 11.09 8.26
C THR A 112 -2.12 11.74 8.91
N ASP A 113 -2.91 12.51 8.17
CA ASP A 113 -4.13 13.18 8.63
C ASP A 113 -5.23 12.17 9.03
N ALA A 114 -5.24 10.99 8.41
CA ALA A 114 -6.13 9.89 8.79
C ALA A 114 -5.76 9.26 10.16
N GLY A 115 -4.51 9.44 10.63
CA GLY A 115 -4.08 9.04 11.96
C GLY A 115 -4.34 7.55 12.24
N GLN A 116 -5.02 7.28 13.36
CA GLN A 116 -5.33 5.91 13.80
C GLN A 116 -6.31 5.15 12.89
N ALA A 117 -6.97 5.84 11.95
CA ALA A 117 -7.80 5.18 10.94
C ALA A 117 -6.96 4.53 9.83
N ALA A 118 -5.71 4.97 9.63
CA ALA A 118 -4.84 4.48 8.55
C ALA A 118 -4.10 3.19 8.94
N VAL A 119 -4.88 2.13 9.13
CA VAL A 119 -4.39 0.78 9.44
C VAL A 119 -4.60 -0.12 8.22
N PHE A 120 -3.50 -0.41 7.53
CA PHE A 120 -3.47 -1.23 6.32
C PHE A 120 -3.46 -2.71 6.69
N ARG A 121 -4.41 -3.49 6.16
CA ARG A 121 -4.44 -4.94 6.37
C ARG A 121 -4.00 -5.75 5.17
N LYS A 122 -4.12 -5.21 3.96
CA LYS A 122 -3.68 -5.89 2.76
C LYS A 122 -2.87 -4.96 1.87
N VAL A 123 -1.62 -5.35 1.68
CA VAL A 123 -0.60 -4.55 1.05
C VAL A 123 0.15 -5.41 0.07
N THR A 124 0.38 -4.89 -1.13
CA THR A 124 1.27 -5.49 -2.12
C THR A 124 2.39 -4.50 -2.42
N VAL A 125 3.62 -4.95 -2.19
CA VAL A 125 4.85 -4.23 -2.49
C VAL A 125 5.40 -4.74 -3.80
N TYR A 126 5.60 -3.86 -4.77
CA TYR A 126 6.43 -4.15 -5.93
C TYR A 126 7.83 -3.60 -5.66
N VAL A 127 8.80 -4.51 -5.60
CA VAL A 127 10.21 -4.17 -5.39
C VAL A 127 10.86 -4.08 -6.76
N GLN A 128 11.55 -2.98 -7.00
CA GLN A 128 12.15 -2.64 -8.29
C GLN A 128 13.45 -1.88 -8.08
N LYS A 129 14.24 -1.67 -9.14
CA LYS A 129 15.42 -0.80 -9.04
C LYS A 129 15.04 0.60 -8.58
N ALA A 130 15.86 1.18 -7.73
CA ALA A 130 15.56 2.48 -7.12
C ALA A 130 15.39 3.59 -8.16
N SER A 131 16.15 3.55 -9.26
CA SER A 131 16.01 4.46 -10.42
C SER A 131 14.63 4.44 -11.08
N PHE A 132 13.87 3.33 -11.01
CA PHE A 132 12.53 3.23 -11.59
C PHE A 132 11.39 3.68 -10.65
N THR A 133 11.70 4.02 -9.40
CA THR A 133 10.67 4.43 -8.43
C THR A 133 9.95 5.71 -8.81
N GLU A 134 10.67 6.67 -9.39
CA GLU A 134 10.05 7.92 -9.85
C GLU A 134 9.19 7.69 -11.08
N TYR A 135 9.66 6.87 -12.02
CA TYR A 135 8.93 6.58 -13.26
C TYR A 135 7.59 5.89 -12.97
N THR A 136 7.64 4.77 -12.24
CA THR A 136 6.45 3.96 -11.91
C THR A 136 5.48 4.65 -10.95
N ARG A 137 5.87 5.77 -10.34
CA ARG A 137 4.97 6.66 -9.59
C ARG A 137 3.91 7.26 -10.51
N TYR A 138 4.28 7.59 -11.75
CA TYR A 138 3.41 8.24 -12.72
C TYR A 138 2.79 7.26 -13.72
N THR A 139 3.43 6.10 -13.93
CA THR A 139 2.99 5.03 -14.86
C THR A 139 2.75 3.71 -14.10
N PRO A 140 1.69 3.62 -13.26
CA PRO A 140 1.43 2.45 -12.43
C PRO A 140 1.07 1.17 -13.23
N ASP A 141 0.67 1.33 -14.49
CA ASP A 141 0.45 0.24 -15.44
C ASP A 141 1.74 -0.48 -15.81
N GLN A 142 2.86 0.25 -15.84
CA GLN A 142 4.17 -0.28 -16.23
C GLN A 142 4.97 -0.88 -15.06
N THR A 143 4.48 -0.77 -13.82
CA THR A 143 5.16 -1.30 -12.63
C THR A 143 5.57 -2.77 -12.79
N ARG A 144 4.74 -3.58 -13.47
CA ARG A 144 5.01 -5.01 -13.67
C ARG A 144 6.28 -5.29 -14.47
N CYS A 145 6.62 -4.43 -15.42
CA CYS A 145 7.76 -4.61 -16.31
C CYS A 145 9.11 -4.39 -15.61
N PHE A 146 9.13 -3.70 -14.48
CA PHE A 146 10.35 -3.35 -13.75
C PHE A 146 10.45 -4.05 -12.38
N THR A 147 9.55 -5.00 -12.12
CA THR A 147 9.44 -5.67 -10.82
C THR A 147 10.47 -6.78 -10.70
N LEU A 148 11.37 -6.65 -9.73
CA LEU A 148 12.26 -7.72 -9.28
C LEU A 148 11.44 -8.80 -8.59
N PHE A 149 10.69 -8.43 -7.56
CA PHE A 149 9.75 -9.33 -6.90
C PHE A 149 8.57 -8.58 -6.29
N ARG A 150 7.51 -9.33 -6.03
CA ARG A 150 6.27 -8.86 -5.43
C ARG A 150 6.13 -9.48 -4.05
N LEU A 151 5.90 -8.65 -3.04
CA LEU A 151 5.63 -9.06 -1.67
C LEU A 151 4.18 -8.72 -1.31
N THR A 152 3.35 -9.70 -0.97
CA THR A 152 2.02 -9.46 -0.43
C THR A 152 2.05 -9.66 1.08
N LEU A 153 1.60 -8.64 1.81
CA LEU A 153 1.43 -8.63 3.26
C LEU A 153 -0.07 -8.63 3.54
N ASP A 154 -0.56 -9.72 4.13
CA ASP A 154 -1.99 -9.93 4.41
C ASP A 154 -2.18 -10.18 5.91
N VAL A 155 -2.76 -9.21 6.60
CA VAL A 155 -2.99 -9.22 8.05
C VAL A 155 -4.31 -9.92 8.34
N LYS A 156 -4.21 -11.12 8.92
CA LYS A 156 -5.37 -11.95 9.28
C LYS A 156 -5.25 -12.42 10.71
N TYR A 157 -6.32 -12.21 11.47
CA TYR A 157 -6.41 -12.64 12.88
C TYR A 157 -5.25 -12.17 13.76
N GLY A 158 -4.69 -10.98 13.48
CA GLY A 158 -3.55 -10.44 14.22
C GLY A 158 -2.18 -10.92 13.74
N HIS A 159 -2.11 -11.73 12.68
CA HIS A 159 -0.86 -12.23 12.11
C HIS A 159 -0.62 -11.69 10.71
N VAL A 160 0.64 -11.47 10.33
CA VAL A 160 0.99 -11.06 8.96
C VAL A 160 1.38 -12.28 8.15
N ARG A 161 0.56 -12.64 7.15
CA ARG A 161 0.99 -13.60 6.13
C ARG A 161 1.83 -12.87 5.09
N ILE A 162 3.00 -13.42 4.81
CA ILE A 162 3.90 -12.96 3.76
C ILE A 162 3.80 -13.92 2.57
N GLU A 163 3.60 -13.38 1.38
CA GLU A 163 3.68 -14.12 0.13
C GLU A 163 4.65 -13.41 -0.81
N VAL A 164 5.70 -14.11 -1.23
CA VAL A 164 6.70 -13.61 -2.17
C VAL A 164 6.45 -14.25 -3.52
N LEU A 165 6.41 -13.44 -4.56
CA LEU A 165 6.32 -13.90 -5.94
C LEU A 165 7.38 -13.20 -6.77
N GLU A 166 8.17 -13.99 -7.47
CA GLU A 166 9.21 -13.50 -8.36
C GLU A 166 8.58 -12.70 -9.52
N GLY A 167 9.15 -11.54 -9.83
CA GLY A 167 8.74 -10.70 -10.95
C GLY A 167 9.43 -11.08 -12.26
N THR A 168 9.10 -10.37 -13.34
CA THR A 168 9.75 -10.58 -14.65
C THR A 168 11.23 -10.19 -14.62
N GLU A 169 11.56 -9.17 -13.83
CA GLU A 169 12.94 -8.72 -13.61
C GLU A 169 13.57 -9.43 -12.42
N HIS A 170 12.95 -10.48 -11.87
CA HIS A 170 13.60 -11.25 -10.81
C HIS A 170 14.92 -11.80 -11.33
N PRO A 171 16.01 -11.76 -10.54
CA PRO A 171 17.29 -12.31 -10.97
C PRO A 171 17.18 -13.73 -11.57
N ARG A 172 16.36 -14.62 -11.00
CA ARG A 172 16.20 -15.99 -11.55
C ARG A 172 15.54 -16.05 -12.94
N ASN A 173 14.79 -15.02 -13.33
CA ASN A 173 14.01 -15.00 -14.58
C ASN A 173 14.72 -14.26 -15.72
N ILE A 174 15.69 -13.39 -15.41
CA ILE A 174 16.45 -12.67 -16.42
C ILE A 174 17.59 -13.57 -16.93
N LYS A 175 17.71 -13.75 -18.25
CA LYS A 175 18.83 -14.48 -18.91
C LYS A 175 20.20 -13.78 -18.79
N ARG A 176 20.34 -12.77 -17.94
CA ARG A 176 21.59 -12.04 -17.72
C ARG A 176 22.44 -12.90 -16.78
N LYS A 177 23.76 -12.98 -17.04
CA LYS A 177 24.72 -13.55 -16.08
C LYS A 177 24.64 -12.70 -14.82
N LEU A 178 23.88 -13.16 -13.85
CA LEU A 178 23.80 -12.52 -12.55
C LEU A 178 24.94 -13.03 -11.71
N GLU A 179 25.52 -12.10 -10.98
CA GLU A 179 26.48 -12.42 -9.95
C GLU A 179 25.71 -13.04 -8.78
N GLU A 180 26.21 -14.17 -8.27
CA GLU A 180 25.63 -14.94 -7.16
C GLU A 180 25.28 -14.04 -5.95
N GLY A 181 26.00 -12.93 -5.79
CA GLY A 181 25.75 -11.92 -4.76
C GLY A 181 24.42 -11.16 -4.88
N GLU A 182 23.85 -10.95 -6.07
CA GLU A 182 22.56 -10.25 -6.20
C GLU A 182 21.39 -11.11 -5.69
N LEU A 183 21.44 -12.43 -5.92
CA LEU A 183 20.46 -13.38 -5.40
C LEU A 183 20.53 -13.47 -3.87
N GLU A 184 21.75 -13.61 -3.33
CA GLU A 184 21.96 -13.65 -1.88
C GLU A 184 21.48 -12.35 -1.22
N ALA A 185 21.70 -11.20 -1.86
CA ALA A 185 21.21 -9.92 -1.38
C ALA A 185 19.67 -9.83 -1.40
N VAL A 186 18.98 -10.39 -2.41
CA VAL A 186 17.52 -10.49 -2.42
C VAL A 186 17.01 -11.34 -1.26
N ASP A 187 17.59 -12.51 -1.04
CA ASP A 187 17.20 -13.40 0.06
C ASP A 187 17.41 -12.71 1.43
N LYS A 188 18.57 -12.08 1.64
CA LYS A 188 18.85 -11.27 2.85
C LYS A 188 17.86 -10.13 3.04
N MET A 189 17.44 -9.44 1.97
CA MET A 189 16.41 -8.39 2.06
C MET A 189 15.07 -8.96 2.51
N ILE A 190 14.65 -10.10 1.96
CA ILE A 190 13.39 -10.76 2.33
C ILE A 190 13.43 -11.18 3.81
N GLU A 191 14.53 -11.77 4.27
CA GLU A 191 14.75 -12.11 5.69
C GLU A 191 14.70 -10.86 6.57
N SER A 192 15.36 -9.77 6.15
CA SER A 192 15.38 -8.50 6.87
C SER A 192 13.98 -7.88 6.98
N VAL A 193 13.14 -8.02 5.96
CA VAL A 193 11.74 -7.59 5.98
C VAL A 193 10.89 -8.49 6.88
N ALA A 194 11.08 -9.81 6.81
CA ALA A 194 10.38 -10.77 7.66
C ALA A 194 10.68 -10.55 9.15
N ALA A 195 11.94 -10.30 9.51
CA ALA A 195 12.34 -9.99 10.88
C ALA A 195 11.66 -8.71 11.42
N ARG A 196 11.62 -7.64 10.62
CA ARG A 196 10.91 -6.41 11.00
C ARG A 196 9.41 -6.62 11.14
N LEU A 197 8.81 -7.45 10.27
CA LEU A 197 7.40 -7.80 10.37
C LEU A 197 7.09 -8.57 11.65
N ALA A 198 7.96 -9.50 12.05
CA ALA A 198 7.81 -10.21 13.32
C ALA A 198 7.87 -9.26 14.53
N GLU A 199 8.77 -8.27 14.53
CA GLU A 199 8.82 -7.22 15.55
C GLU A 199 7.52 -6.41 15.59
N ILE A 200 7.03 -5.97 14.42
CA ILE A 200 5.79 -5.20 14.27
C ILE A 200 4.56 -5.99 14.76
N GLU A 201 4.51 -7.28 14.46
CA GLU A 201 3.43 -8.20 14.84
C GLU A 201 3.42 -8.48 16.35
N SER A 202 4.59 -8.50 17.00
CA SER A 202 4.71 -8.74 18.44
C SER A 202 4.06 -7.66 19.33
N ARG A 203 3.64 -6.52 18.75
CA ARG A 203 3.01 -5.43 19.49
C ARG A 203 1.61 -5.84 19.98
N LYS A 204 1.33 -5.62 21.28
CA LYS A 204 0.07 -6.00 21.94
C LYS A 204 -1.21 -5.53 21.23
N ASP A 205 -1.15 -4.36 20.58
CA ASP A 205 -2.29 -3.75 19.90
C ASP A 205 -2.20 -3.83 18.37
N PHE A 206 -1.48 -4.83 17.83
CA PHE A 206 -1.32 -5.00 16.40
C PHE A 206 -2.65 -5.34 15.72
N LYS A 207 -3.15 -4.40 14.90
CA LYS A 207 -4.40 -4.53 14.12
C LYS A 207 -4.18 -4.45 12.61
N GLY A 208 -2.94 -4.21 12.22
CA GLY A 208 -2.49 -3.98 10.85
C GLY A 208 -1.29 -3.03 10.81
N LEU A 209 -0.83 -2.76 9.60
CA LEU A 209 0.35 -1.95 9.34
C LEU A 209 -0.04 -0.47 9.36
N THR A 210 0.72 0.35 10.07
CA THR A 210 0.61 1.82 10.02
C THR A 210 1.59 2.39 8.98
N LEU A 211 1.48 3.68 8.67
CA LEU A 211 2.47 4.36 7.82
C LEU A 211 3.91 4.23 8.36
N LYS A 212 4.08 4.24 9.68
CA LYS A 212 5.39 4.06 10.32
C LYS A 212 5.94 2.66 10.04
N ASP A 213 5.10 1.64 10.16
CA ASP A 213 5.46 0.24 9.91
C ASP A 213 5.84 0.05 8.43
N LEU A 214 5.06 0.61 7.51
CA LEU A 214 5.37 0.58 6.07
C LEU A 214 6.72 1.21 5.75
N ARG A 215 7.08 2.32 6.42
CA ARG A 215 8.42 2.94 6.26
C ARG A 215 9.52 2.06 6.82
N GLN A 216 9.30 1.39 7.94
CA GLN A 216 10.28 0.47 8.52
C GLN A 216 10.50 -0.75 7.62
N ILE A 217 9.41 -1.31 7.07
CA ILE A 217 9.47 -2.39 6.07
C ILE A 217 10.20 -1.91 4.83
N ALA A 218 9.88 -0.72 4.31
CA ALA A 218 10.53 -0.16 3.13
C ALA A 218 12.05 -0.09 3.29
N LYS A 219 12.54 0.36 4.45
CA LYS A 219 13.98 0.40 4.76
C LYS A 219 14.67 -0.95 4.65
N GLY A 220 13.95 -2.06 4.83
CA GLY A 220 14.50 -3.41 4.67
C GLY A 220 14.87 -3.78 3.25
N PHE A 221 14.43 -3.02 2.25
CA PHE A 221 14.80 -3.24 0.84
C PHE A 221 16.06 -2.46 0.41
N ARG A 222 16.71 -1.75 1.33
CA ARG A 222 18.00 -1.11 1.08
C ARG A 222 19.12 -2.05 1.51
N VAL A 223 20.02 -2.33 0.58
CA VAL A 223 21.26 -3.05 0.86
C VAL A 223 22.26 -2.04 1.44
N GLU A 224 22.83 -2.37 2.59
CA GLU A 224 23.91 -1.58 3.20
C GLU A 224 25.23 -2.00 2.55
N ASN A 225 26.00 -1.02 2.06
CA ASN A 225 27.35 -1.30 1.57
C ASN A 225 28.20 -1.68 2.78
N GLN A 226 28.65 -2.94 2.83
CA GLN A 226 29.60 -3.43 3.83
C GLN A 226 31.00 -2.91 3.56
#